data_AF-D0KMV8-F1
#
_entry.id   AF-D0KMV8-F1
#
_cell.length_a   1.000
_cell.length_b   1.000
_cell.length_c   1.000
_cell.angle_alpha   90.00
_cell.angle_beta   90.00
_cell.angle_gamma   90.00
#
_symmetry.space_group_name_H-M   'P 1'
#
loop_
_entity.id
_entity.type
_entity.pdbx_description
1 polymer ?
#
loop_
_entity_poly.entity_id
_entity_poly.type
_entity_poly.pdbx_seq_one_letter_code
_entity_poly.pdbx_strand_id
1 'polypeptide(L)'
;MSWIRDTSFLMECVKNENIKIEINSSNYFMSFNLLNGKYNLSLFSSHDIRISYDGNRLIDMHNLRVLKDNEARVHISNMIRNIKVNMSNEINNLAIMYNIPVKILYENLEAIFNLDFSLLSCLDYGLDYFLLHLTNNFAKQSSQFEVVKKLKFILGNERGCIKAILSLSNTYESDSFLFSSDCINFQTDVNAFSKFLRDYRTLNVKYIEVIDYLKQRLPH
;
A
#
# COMPACT_ATOMS: atom_id res chain seq x y z
N MET A 1 -4.47 24.95 -0.53
CA MET A 1 -3.65 23.82 -1.01
C MET A 1 -3.36 22.82 0.12
N SER A 2 -4.38 22.30 0.84
CA SER A 2 -4.16 21.33 1.93
C SER A 2 -4.31 19.87 1.50
N TRP A 3 -5.10 19.57 0.47
CA TRP A 3 -5.42 18.19 0.04
C TRP A 3 -4.23 17.40 -0.55
N ILE A 4 -3.19 18.08 -1.07
CA ILE A 4 -1.93 17.44 -1.51
C ILE A 4 -1.19 16.80 -0.33
N ARG A 5 -1.49 17.22 0.90
CA ARG A 5 -0.87 16.72 2.13
C ARG A 5 -1.60 15.50 2.72
N ASP A 6 -2.73 15.09 2.16
CA ASP A 6 -3.47 13.97 2.73
C ASP A 6 -2.74 12.65 2.46
N THR A 7 -2.37 11.96 3.54
CA THR A 7 -1.64 10.71 3.45
C THR A 7 -2.44 9.66 2.67
N SER A 8 -1.80 9.03 1.69
CA SER A 8 -2.33 7.94 0.87
C SER A 8 -1.25 6.88 0.65
N PHE A 9 -1.65 5.64 0.40
CA PHE A 9 -0.70 4.58 0.13
C PHE A 9 -1.30 3.53 -0.80
N LEU A 10 -0.46 2.93 -1.63
CA LEU A 10 -0.71 1.74 -2.42
C LEU A 10 0.34 0.71 -2.05
N MET A 11 -0.10 -0.51 -1.78
CA MET A 11 0.72 -1.68 -1.71
C MET A 11 0.08 -2.74 -2.59
N GLU A 12 0.84 -3.22 -3.57
CA GLU A 12 0.42 -4.22 -4.53
C GLU A 12 1.52 -5.27 -4.66
N CYS A 13 1.12 -6.53 -4.60
CA CYS A 13 2.02 -7.65 -4.68
C CYS A 13 1.44 -8.73 -5.58
N VAL A 14 2.23 -9.13 -6.57
CA VAL A 14 1.91 -10.16 -7.54
C VAL A 14 2.93 -11.27 -7.40
N LYS A 15 2.45 -12.50 -7.21
CA LYS A 15 3.29 -13.67 -6.93
C LYS A 15 4.36 -13.85 -7.99
N ASN A 16 5.62 -13.92 -7.54
CA ASN A 16 6.81 -14.10 -8.36
C ASN A 16 7.05 -13.04 -9.44
N GLU A 17 6.28 -11.96 -9.47
CA GLU A 17 6.41 -10.92 -10.50
C GLU A 17 6.88 -9.60 -9.90
N ASN A 18 6.06 -9.00 -9.02
CA ASN A 18 6.31 -7.65 -8.54
C ASN A 18 5.90 -7.41 -7.08
N ILE A 19 6.56 -6.43 -6.47
CA ILE A 19 6.08 -5.70 -5.29
C ILE A 19 6.14 -4.23 -5.62
N LYS A 20 5.01 -3.53 -5.48
CA LYS A 20 4.88 -2.10 -5.66
C LYS A 20 4.34 -1.47 -4.38
N ILE A 21 5.09 -0.51 -3.82
CA ILE A 21 4.65 0.26 -2.66
C ILE A 21 4.83 1.75 -2.96
N GLU A 22 3.74 2.50 -2.95
CA GLU A 22 3.73 3.95 -3.08
C GLU A 22 3.12 4.56 -1.83
N ILE A 23 3.77 5.56 -1.25
CA ILE A 23 3.28 6.28 -0.07
C ILE A 23 3.43 7.77 -0.32
N ASN A 24 2.32 8.48 -0.21
CA ASN A 24 2.29 9.92 -0.12
C ASN A 24 2.02 10.28 1.34
N SER A 25 2.93 11.02 1.95
CA SER A 25 2.80 11.62 3.28
C SER A 25 2.93 13.13 3.14
N SER A 26 2.57 13.89 4.18
CA SER A 26 2.46 15.36 4.11
C SER A 26 3.71 16.06 3.53
N ASN A 27 4.90 15.48 3.77
CA ASN A 27 6.19 16.05 3.39
C ASN A 27 6.99 15.20 2.41
N TYR A 28 6.57 13.97 2.15
CA TYR A 28 7.36 13.01 1.39
C TYR A 28 6.50 12.13 0.50
N PHE A 29 7.00 11.85 -0.69
CA PHE A 29 6.51 10.77 -1.53
C PHE A 29 7.60 9.70 -1.64
N MET A 30 7.23 8.45 -1.44
CA MET A 30 8.08 7.29 -1.65
C MET A 30 7.41 6.35 -2.64
N SER A 31 8.19 5.88 -3.62
CA SER A 31 7.79 4.83 -4.54
C SER A 31 8.86 3.75 -4.53
N PHE A 32 8.47 2.54 -4.18
CA PHE A 32 9.29 1.34 -4.26
C PHE A 32 8.66 0.39 -5.28
N ASN A 33 9.49 -0.16 -6.15
CA ASN A 33 9.10 -1.21 -7.08
C ASN A 33 10.20 -2.28 -7.10
N LEU A 34 9.86 -3.54 -6.86
CA LEU A 34 10.71 -4.71 -7.06
C LEU A 34 10.11 -5.51 -8.20
N LEU A 35 10.81 -5.60 -9.32
CA LEU A 35 10.37 -6.32 -10.52
C LEU A 35 11.48 -7.29 -10.94
N ASN A 36 11.18 -8.58 -10.97
CA ASN A 36 12.14 -9.61 -11.39
C ASN A 36 13.50 -9.51 -10.67
N GLY A 37 13.48 -9.25 -9.35
CA GLY A 37 14.68 -9.12 -8.52
C GLY A 37 15.42 -7.79 -8.63
N LYS A 38 15.02 -6.88 -9.53
CA LYS A 38 15.57 -5.52 -9.62
C LYS A 38 14.63 -4.56 -8.91
N TYR A 39 15.17 -3.73 -8.02
CA TYR A 39 14.36 -2.73 -7.35
C TYR A 39 14.70 -1.31 -7.77
N ASN A 40 13.73 -0.42 -7.60
CA ASN A 40 13.91 1.02 -7.64
C ASN A 40 13.19 1.60 -6.42
N LEU A 41 13.92 2.38 -5.63
CA LEU A 41 13.39 3.24 -4.59
C LEU A 41 13.53 4.69 -5.04
N SER A 42 12.40 5.39 -5.15
CA SER A 42 12.36 6.83 -5.42
C SER A 42 11.81 7.56 -4.21
N LEU A 43 12.51 8.62 -3.78
CA LEU A 43 12.08 9.49 -2.70
C LEU A 43 11.99 10.93 -3.20
N PHE A 44 10.91 11.61 -2.84
CA PHE A 44 10.65 12.99 -3.18
C PHE A 44 10.17 13.76 -1.94
N SER A 45 10.65 14.99 -1.78
CA SER A 45 10.09 16.00 -0.90
C SER A 45 9.94 17.29 -1.67
N SER A 46 8.97 18.13 -1.27
CA SER A 46 8.72 19.43 -1.90
C SER A 46 9.85 20.45 -1.73
N HIS A 47 10.79 20.22 -0.82
CA HIS A 47 11.83 21.20 -0.47
C HIS A 47 13.21 20.84 -1.05
N ASP A 48 13.68 19.62 -0.82
CA ASP A 48 15.12 19.32 -0.92
C ASP A 48 15.47 17.90 -1.37
N ILE A 49 14.49 17.01 -1.53
CA ILE A 49 14.74 15.60 -1.87
C ILE A 49 14.10 15.27 -3.21
N ARG A 50 14.91 14.81 -4.16
CA ARG A 50 14.43 14.18 -5.40
C ARG A 50 15.46 13.17 -5.86
N ILE A 51 15.30 11.94 -5.38
CA ILE A 51 16.28 10.87 -5.60
C ILE A 51 15.62 9.62 -6.16
N SER A 52 16.41 8.85 -6.91
CA SER A 52 16.08 7.48 -7.31
C SER A 52 17.29 6.59 -7.09
N TYR A 53 17.07 5.40 -6.55
CA TYR A 53 18.08 4.43 -6.18
C TYR A 53 17.71 3.04 -6.72
N ASP A 54 18.59 2.44 -7.52
CA ASP A 54 18.38 1.15 -8.19
C ASP A 54 19.13 -0.03 -7.56
N GLY A 55 19.74 0.21 -6.39
CA GLY A 55 20.55 -0.75 -5.64
C GLY A 55 22.06 -0.62 -5.84
N ASN A 56 22.50 -0.02 -6.94
CA ASN A 56 23.92 0.27 -7.17
C ASN A 56 24.17 1.76 -7.40
N ARG A 57 23.19 2.49 -7.92
CA ARG A 57 23.34 3.89 -8.28
C ARG A 57 22.22 4.70 -7.66
N LEU A 58 22.60 5.85 -7.09
CA LEU A 58 21.68 6.87 -6.65
C LEU A 58 21.79 8.08 -7.57
N ILE A 59 20.67 8.49 -8.13
CA ILE A 59 20.53 9.72 -8.91
C ILE A 59 19.88 10.74 -8.00
N ASP A 60 20.62 11.79 -7.66
CA ASP A 60 20.14 12.93 -6.88
C ASP A 60 19.88 14.08 -7.84
N MET A 61 18.61 14.24 -8.22
CA MET A 61 18.18 15.26 -9.17
C MET A 61 18.15 16.65 -8.56
N HIS A 62 18.09 16.77 -7.23
CA HIS A 62 18.12 18.06 -6.56
C HIS A 62 19.52 18.68 -6.65
N ASN A 63 20.55 17.87 -6.41
CA ASN A 63 21.95 18.30 -6.47
C ASN A 63 22.64 17.99 -7.82
N LEU A 64 21.88 17.49 -8.81
CA LEU A 64 22.38 17.08 -10.14
C LEU A 64 23.61 16.17 -10.08
N ARG A 65 23.61 15.20 -9.17
CA ARG A 65 24.74 14.28 -8.95
C ARG A 65 24.33 12.83 -9.04
N VAL A 66 25.31 11.98 -9.35
CA VAL A 66 25.15 10.53 -9.39
C VAL A 66 26.17 9.90 -8.44
N LEU A 67 25.68 9.17 -7.45
CA LEU A 67 26.49 8.38 -6.53
C LEU A 67 26.44 6.90 -6.94
N LYS A 68 27.48 6.14 -6.63
CA LYS A 68 27.59 4.72 -6.97
C LYS A 68 27.97 3.87 -5.76
N ASP A 69 27.61 2.60 -5.83
CA ASP A 69 27.97 1.52 -4.92
C ASP A 69 27.77 1.90 -3.44
N ASN A 70 28.83 1.81 -2.64
CA ASN A 70 28.76 2.08 -1.21
C ASN A 70 28.38 3.52 -0.88
N GLU A 71 28.84 4.51 -1.66
CA GLU A 71 28.46 5.91 -1.45
C GLU A 71 26.96 6.12 -1.65
N ALA A 72 26.40 5.52 -2.71
CA ALA A 72 24.97 5.54 -2.97
C ALA A 72 24.19 4.91 -1.81
N ARG A 73 24.64 3.74 -1.33
CA ARG A 73 24.01 3.00 -0.23
C ARG A 73 24.03 3.78 1.09
N VAL A 74 25.17 4.36 1.47
CA VAL A 74 25.27 5.18 2.69
C VAL A 74 24.37 6.41 2.59
N HIS A 75 24.33 7.05 1.43
CA HIS A 75 23.52 8.25 1.22
C HIS A 75 22.02 7.96 1.34
N ILE A 76 21.52 6.93 0.64
CA ILE A 76 20.10 6.56 0.69
C ILE A 76 19.69 6.09 2.09
N SER A 77 20.54 5.30 2.78
CA SER A 77 20.24 4.84 4.14
C SER A 77 20.09 6.00 5.13
N ASN A 78 20.90 7.05 5.01
CA ASN A 78 20.78 8.24 5.85
C ASN A 78 19.48 9.01 5.56
N MET A 79 19.11 9.16 4.28
CA MET A 79 17.85 9.81 3.89
C MET A 79 16.63 9.02 4.38
N ILE A 80 16.63 7.71 4.19
CA ILE A 80 15.60 6.79 4.67
C ILE A 80 15.40 6.93 6.19
N ARG A 81 16.50 6.96 6.96
CA ARG A 81 16.43 7.07 8.43
C ARG A 81 15.68 8.33 8.88
N ASN A 82 15.86 9.44 8.16
CA ASN A 82 15.22 10.71 8.48
C ASN A 82 13.72 10.71 8.15
N ILE A 83 13.30 10.01 7.10
CA ILE A 83 11.88 9.99 6.68
C ILE A 83 11.07 8.90 7.40
N LYS A 84 11.73 7.82 7.83
CA LYS A 84 11.12 6.63 8.43
C LYS A 84 10.13 6.98 9.55
N VAL A 85 10.58 7.76 10.52
CA VAL A 85 9.75 8.10 11.70
C VAL A 85 8.50 8.88 11.29
N ASN A 86 8.65 9.86 10.40
CA ASN A 86 7.53 10.69 9.95
C ASN A 86 6.50 9.87 9.17
N MET A 87 6.94 9.07 8.19
CA MET A 87 6.04 8.22 7.40
C MET A 87 5.33 7.19 8.27
N SER A 88 6.05 6.47 9.13
CA SER A 88 5.45 5.46 10.01
C SER A 88 4.43 6.07 10.97
N ASN A 89 4.69 7.24 11.52
CA ASN A 89 3.75 7.93 12.41
C ASN A 89 2.46 8.35 11.68
N GLU A 90 2.56 8.88 10.47
CA GLU A 90 1.37 9.28 9.69
C GLU A 90 0.49 8.06 9.34
N ILE A 91 1.10 6.96 8.91
CA ILE A 91 0.37 5.70 8.65
C ILE A 91 -0.28 5.19 9.92
N ASN A 92 0.37 5.34 11.09
CA ASN A 92 -0.15 4.83 12.36
C ASN A 92 -1.36 5.61 12.81
N ASN A 93 -1.29 6.93 12.70
CA ASN A 93 -2.39 7.81 13.02
C ASN A 93 -3.60 7.51 12.14
N LEU A 94 -3.41 7.26 10.84
CA LEU A 94 -4.48 6.83 9.93
C LEU A 94 -5.05 5.46 10.30
N ALA A 95 -4.19 4.50 10.60
CA ALA A 95 -4.59 3.16 10.97
C ALA A 95 -5.47 3.15 12.21
N ILE A 96 -5.10 3.93 13.23
CA ILE A 96 -5.89 4.11 14.46
C ILE A 96 -7.19 4.84 14.17
N MET A 97 -7.13 5.96 13.42
CA MET A 97 -8.29 6.80 13.12
C MET A 97 -9.40 6.03 12.39
N TYR A 98 -9.03 5.15 11.46
CA TYR A 98 -9.97 4.43 10.60
C TYR A 98 -10.04 2.92 10.88
N ASN A 99 -9.36 2.46 11.93
CA ASN A 99 -9.23 1.05 12.31
C ASN A 99 -8.77 0.15 11.13
N ILE A 100 -7.76 0.59 10.35
CA ILE A 100 -7.32 -0.09 9.13
C ILE A 100 -6.22 -1.11 9.45
N PRO A 101 -6.28 -2.34 8.88
CA PRO A 101 -5.21 -3.31 9.06
C PRO A 101 -4.00 -2.96 8.19
N VAL A 102 -2.96 -2.40 8.80
CA VAL A 102 -1.76 -1.90 8.11
C VAL A 102 -0.48 -2.68 8.48
N LYS A 103 -0.58 -3.73 9.29
CA LYS A 103 0.59 -4.51 9.72
C LYS A 103 1.43 -5.04 8.55
N ILE A 104 0.77 -5.52 7.50
CA ILE A 104 1.43 -5.97 6.27
C ILE A 104 2.21 -4.84 5.57
N LEU A 105 1.66 -3.63 5.55
CA LEU A 105 2.33 -2.46 5.00
C LEU A 105 3.56 -2.09 5.84
N TYR A 106 3.44 -2.11 7.17
CA TYR A 106 4.57 -1.81 8.06
C TYR A 106 5.73 -2.77 7.91
N GLU A 107 5.48 -4.08 7.90
CA GLU A 107 6.56 -5.06 7.75
C GLU A 107 7.32 -4.85 6.42
N ASN A 108 6.61 -4.55 5.33
CA ASN A 108 7.24 -4.28 4.04
C ASN A 108 7.93 -2.91 4.01
N LEU A 109 7.42 -1.92 4.73
CA LEU A 109 8.11 -0.64 4.89
C LEU A 109 9.39 -0.76 5.69
N GLU A 110 9.40 -1.54 6.76
CA GLU A 110 10.59 -1.83 7.54
C GLU A 110 11.65 -2.54 6.69
N ALA A 111 11.25 -3.53 5.90
CA ALA A 111 12.11 -4.15 4.89
C ALA A 111 12.68 -3.11 3.92
N ILE A 112 11.84 -2.17 3.46
CA ILE A 112 12.29 -1.08 2.59
C ILE A 112 13.32 -0.18 3.26
N PHE A 113 13.06 0.20 4.49
CA PHE A 113 13.94 1.10 5.22
C PHE A 113 15.28 0.47 5.58
N ASN A 114 15.32 -0.84 5.72
CA ASN A 114 16.54 -1.59 5.98
C ASN A 114 17.30 -1.99 4.70
N LEU A 115 16.74 -1.66 3.52
CA LEU A 115 17.24 -2.10 2.21
C LEU A 115 17.37 -3.63 2.10
N ASP A 116 16.47 -4.36 2.76
CA ASP A 116 16.46 -5.82 2.82
C ASP A 116 15.08 -6.32 2.40
N PHE A 117 14.92 -6.61 1.10
CA PHE A 117 13.64 -6.86 0.47
C PHE A 117 13.59 -8.28 -0.10
N SER A 118 12.46 -8.95 0.05
CA SER A 118 12.22 -10.26 -0.54
C SER A 118 10.82 -10.30 -1.14
N LEU A 119 10.66 -10.95 -2.29
CA LEU A 119 9.33 -11.20 -2.87
C LEU A 119 8.43 -12.00 -1.91
N LEU A 120 9.04 -12.81 -1.03
CA LEU A 120 8.34 -13.64 -0.06
C LEU A 120 7.83 -12.85 1.16
N SER A 121 8.28 -11.60 1.37
CA SER A 121 7.84 -10.82 2.54
C SER A 121 6.42 -10.28 2.38
N CYS A 122 5.95 -10.17 1.14
CA CYS A 122 4.65 -9.56 0.88
C CYS A 122 3.50 -10.55 0.93
N LEU A 123 3.56 -11.68 0.21
CA LEU A 123 2.43 -12.58 0.03
C LEU A 123 2.42 -13.75 1.01
N ASP A 124 1.22 -14.12 1.44
CA ASP A 124 1.01 -15.33 2.23
C ASP A 124 0.91 -16.60 1.37
N TYR A 125 0.99 -17.76 2.03
CA TYR A 125 0.74 -19.03 1.37
C TYR A 125 -0.67 -19.09 0.78
N GLY A 126 -0.76 -19.45 -0.50
CA GLY A 126 -2.03 -19.61 -1.21
C GLY A 126 -2.64 -18.31 -1.75
N LEU A 127 -1.96 -17.17 -1.62
CA LEU A 127 -2.29 -15.96 -2.37
C LEU A 127 -1.38 -15.78 -3.57
N ASP A 128 -1.98 -15.43 -4.69
CA ASP A 128 -1.29 -15.05 -5.91
C ASP A 128 -1.25 -13.53 -6.10
N TYR A 129 -2.19 -12.82 -5.45
CA TYR A 129 -2.34 -11.37 -5.56
C TYR A 129 -2.81 -10.74 -4.25
N PHE A 130 -2.21 -9.62 -3.87
CA PHE A 130 -2.67 -8.78 -2.78
C PHE A 130 -2.58 -7.31 -3.16
N LEU A 131 -3.64 -6.54 -2.89
CA LEU A 131 -3.63 -5.09 -2.98
C LEU A 131 -4.29 -4.47 -1.76
N LEU A 132 -3.62 -3.46 -1.21
CA LEU A 132 -4.09 -2.57 -0.16
C LEU A 132 -3.87 -1.14 -0.64
N HIS A 133 -4.94 -0.39 -0.84
CA HIS A 133 -4.86 0.96 -1.39
C HIS A 133 -5.79 1.93 -0.65
N LEU A 134 -5.19 2.91 0.01
CA LEU A 134 -5.90 4.05 0.59
C LEU A 134 -5.86 5.22 -0.39
N THR A 135 -7.03 5.60 -0.90
CA THR A 135 -7.22 6.71 -1.85
C THR A 135 -7.91 7.90 -1.21
N ASN A 136 -7.56 9.10 -1.69
CA ASN A 136 -8.28 10.34 -1.43
C ASN A 136 -9.14 10.64 -2.67
N ASN A 137 -10.45 10.43 -2.60
CA ASN A 137 -11.39 10.74 -3.69
C ASN A 137 -12.09 12.06 -3.42
N PHE A 138 -12.46 12.81 -4.46
CA PHE A 138 -13.28 14.01 -4.30
C PHE A 138 -14.76 13.65 -4.28
N ALA A 139 -15.50 14.14 -3.28
CA ALA A 139 -16.95 14.02 -3.25
C ALA A 139 -17.54 14.74 -4.47
N LYS A 140 -18.14 13.98 -5.40
CA LYS A 140 -18.79 14.55 -6.60
C LYS A 140 -20.00 15.45 -6.28
N GLN A 141 -20.52 15.38 -5.06
CA GLN A 141 -21.78 16.01 -4.64
C GLN A 141 -21.60 17.22 -3.71
N SER A 142 -20.38 17.56 -3.26
CA SER A 142 -20.18 18.75 -2.43
C SER A 142 -19.57 19.89 -3.23
N SER A 143 -20.15 21.09 -3.09
CA SER A 143 -19.59 22.34 -3.63
C SER A 143 -18.25 22.72 -2.99
N GLN A 144 -17.85 21.99 -1.94
CA GLN A 144 -16.65 22.22 -1.14
C GLN A 144 -15.47 21.29 -1.47
N PHE A 145 -15.60 20.37 -2.45
CA PHE A 145 -14.54 19.39 -2.81
C PHE A 145 -14.02 18.60 -1.60
N GLU A 146 -14.93 18.09 -0.78
CA GLU A 146 -14.54 17.30 0.40
C GLU A 146 -13.80 16.02 -0.02
N VAL A 147 -12.70 15.74 0.68
CA VAL A 147 -11.89 14.55 0.46
C VAL A 147 -12.54 13.36 1.16
N VAL A 148 -12.97 12.38 0.38
CA VAL A 148 -13.49 11.10 0.83
C VAL A 148 -12.39 10.06 0.78
N LYS A 149 -12.00 9.53 1.95
CA LYS A 149 -11.03 8.43 2.01
C LYS A 149 -11.72 7.12 1.70
N LYS A 150 -11.19 6.39 0.72
CA LYS A 150 -11.62 5.03 0.40
C LYS A 150 -10.46 4.06 0.54
N LEU A 151 -10.76 2.94 1.18
CA LEU A 151 -9.83 1.84 1.35
C LEU A 151 -10.24 0.70 0.43
N LYS A 152 -9.32 0.26 -0.42
CA LYS A 152 -9.52 -0.83 -1.35
C LYS A 152 -8.64 -2.00 -0.94
N PHE A 153 -9.25 -3.16 -0.79
CA PHE A 153 -8.55 -4.45 -0.71
C PHE A 153 -8.83 -5.27 -1.96
N ILE A 154 -7.83 -6.01 -2.43
CA ILE A 154 -8.04 -7.15 -3.31
C ILE A 154 -7.18 -8.30 -2.81
N LEU A 155 -7.77 -9.48 -2.70
CA LEU A 155 -7.06 -10.73 -2.45
C LEU A 155 -7.39 -11.67 -3.61
N GLY A 156 -6.36 -12.31 -4.17
CA GLY A 156 -6.51 -13.23 -5.29
C GLY A 156 -5.73 -14.52 -5.09
N ASN A 157 -6.30 -15.61 -5.58
CA ASN A 157 -5.66 -16.91 -5.71
C ASN A 157 -6.16 -17.64 -6.97
N GLU A 158 -5.69 -18.86 -7.18
CA GLU A 158 -6.09 -19.75 -8.29
C GLU A 158 -7.61 -19.95 -8.45
N ARG A 159 -8.42 -19.68 -7.42
CA ARG A 159 -9.89 -19.84 -7.43
C ARG A 159 -10.65 -18.55 -7.77
N GLY A 160 -9.95 -17.42 -7.89
CA GLY A 160 -10.51 -16.12 -8.19
C GLY A 160 -10.04 -15.03 -7.24
N CYS A 161 -10.67 -13.87 -7.34
CA CYS A 161 -10.36 -12.67 -6.58
C CYS A 161 -11.57 -12.09 -5.87
N ILE A 162 -11.33 -11.60 -4.66
CA ILE A 162 -12.25 -10.72 -3.95
C ILE A 162 -11.74 -9.29 -3.98
N LYS A 163 -12.67 -8.33 -4.00
CA LYS A 163 -12.37 -6.90 -3.90
C LYS A 163 -13.34 -6.22 -2.96
N ALA A 164 -12.81 -5.53 -1.95
CA ALA A 164 -13.59 -4.66 -1.08
C ALA A 164 -13.24 -3.20 -1.38
N ILE A 165 -14.24 -2.34 -1.45
CA ILE A 165 -14.07 -0.88 -1.47
C ILE A 165 -14.86 -0.33 -0.30
N LEU A 166 -14.15 0.22 0.69
CA LEU A 166 -14.70 0.67 1.95
C LEU A 166 -14.66 2.19 2.03
N SER A 167 -15.77 2.80 2.41
CA SER A 167 -15.88 4.26 2.59
C SER A 167 -15.54 4.60 4.02
N LEU A 168 -14.40 5.26 4.25
CA LEU A 168 -13.87 5.49 5.60
C LEU A 168 -14.37 6.79 6.22
N SER A 169 -14.57 7.83 5.42
CA SER A 169 -14.93 9.18 5.91
C SER A 169 -16.33 9.65 5.48
N ASN A 170 -17.04 8.90 4.64
CA ASN A 170 -18.38 9.24 4.18
C ASN A 170 -19.39 8.24 4.74
N THR A 171 -20.31 8.71 5.59
CA THR A 171 -21.36 7.90 6.21
C THR A 171 -22.52 7.58 5.27
N TYR A 172 -22.59 8.23 4.11
CA TYR A 172 -23.68 8.04 3.13
C TYR A 172 -23.34 7.06 2.01
N GLU A 173 -22.08 6.63 1.88
CA GLU A 173 -21.66 5.69 0.85
C GLU A 173 -21.43 4.30 1.46
N SER A 174 -22.15 3.29 0.96
CA SER A 174 -22.02 1.93 1.47
C SER A 174 -20.76 1.24 0.97
N ASP A 175 -20.22 0.35 1.80
CA ASP A 175 -19.11 -0.52 1.43
C ASP A 175 -19.52 -1.45 0.26
N SER A 176 -18.58 -1.72 -0.65
CA SER A 176 -18.80 -2.58 -1.83
C SER A 176 -17.96 -3.84 -1.74
N PHE A 177 -18.60 -5.00 -1.86
CA PHE A 177 -17.97 -6.32 -1.82
C PHE A 177 -18.19 -7.03 -3.14
N LEU A 178 -17.08 -7.34 -3.83
CA LEU A 178 -17.08 -7.80 -5.21
C LEU A 178 -16.30 -9.10 -5.34
N PHE A 179 -16.72 -9.97 -6.24
CA PHE A 179 -16.02 -11.19 -6.62
C PHE A 179 -15.74 -11.20 -8.13
N SER A 180 -14.67 -11.90 -8.52
CA SER A 180 -14.29 -12.11 -9.91
C SER A 180 -13.56 -13.45 -10.04
N SER A 181 -13.91 -14.27 -11.03
CA SER A 181 -13.18 -15.51 -11.30
C SER A 181 -11.89 -15.29 -12.09
N ASP A 182 -11.77 -14.18 -12.82
CA ASP A 182 -10.64 -13.85 -13.68
C ASP A 182 -9.78 -12.68 -13.14
N CYS A 183 -10.14 -12.14 -11.97
CA CYS A 183 -9.51 -10.99 -11.33
C CYS A 183 -9.56 -9.69 -12.16
N ILE A 184 -10.39 -9.64 -13.22
CA ILE A 184 -10.55 -8.50 -14.12
C ILE A 184 -11.99 -8.00 -14.03
N ASN A 185 -12.95 -8.89 -14.21
CA ASN A 185 -14.37 -8.57 -14.26
C ASN A 185 -15.01 -8.76 -12.88
N PHE A 186 -14.97 -7.72 -12.06
CA PHE A 186 -15.55 -7.72 -10.72
C PHE A 186 -17.05 -7.41 -10.75
N GLN A 187 -17.84 -8.26 -10.09
CA GLN A 187 -19.27 -8.08 -9.90
C GLN A 187 -19.62 -8.11 -8.41
N THR A 188 -20.70 -7.42 -8.03
CA THR A 188 -21.19 -7.46 -6.65
C THR A 188 -21.72 -8.85 -6.32
N ASP A 189 -21.02 -9.55 -5.43
CA ASP A 189 -21.41 -10.87 -4.94
C ASP A 189 -20.86 -11.08 -3.52
N VAL A 190 -21.69 -10.72 -2.54
CA VAL A 190 -21.35 -10.81 -1.12
C VAL A 190 -21.18 -12.27 -0.67
N ASN A 191 -21.91 -13.21 -1.29
CA ASN A 191 -21.88 -14.62 -0.92
C ASN A 191 -20.57 -15.27 -1.37
N ALA A 192 -20.16 -15.05 -2.62
CA ALA A 192 -18.88 -15.52 -3.12
C ALA A 192 -17.70 -14.87 -2.38
N PHE A 193 -17.81 -13.57 -2.09
CA PHE A 193 -16.83 -12.85 -1.26
C PHE A 193 -16.69 -13.48 0.14
N SER A 194 -17.81 -13.72 0.82
CA SER A 194 -17.82 -14.33 2.16
C SER A 194 -17.30 -15.77 2.15
N LYS A 195 -17.63 -16.53 1.10
CA LYS A 195 -17.10 -17.89 0.88
C LYS A 195 -15.58 -17.87 0.75
N PHE A 196 -15.03 -16.96 -0.06
CA PHE A 196 -13.58 -16.81 -0.21
C PHE A 196 -12.90 -16.53 1.14
N LEU A 197 -13.43 -15.60 1.94
CA LEU A 197 -12.88 -15.27 3.27
C LEU A 197 -12.94 -16.42 4.27
N ARG A 198 -13.92 -17.32 4.15
CA ARG A 198 -14.03 -18.51 5.01
C ARG A 198 -13.07 -19.61 4.56
N ASP A 199 -12.92 -19.77 3.25
CA ASP A 199 -12.12 -20.84 2.66
C ASP A 199 -10.62 -20.50 2.71
N TYR A 200 -10.27 -19.21 2.71
CA TYR A 200 -8.90 -18.74 2.92
C TYR A 200 -8.49 -18.88 4.39
N ARG A 201 -7.64 -19.88 4.66
CA ARG A 201 -7.07 -20.15 5.99
C ARG A 201 -5.60 -19.76 6.00
N THR A 202 -5.25 -18.89 6.94
CA THR A 202 -3.89 -18.38 7.13
C THR A 202 -3.45 -18.49 8.58
N LEU A 203 -2.16 -18.74 8.80
CA LEU A 203 -1.50 -18.61 10.11
C LEU A 203 -0.70 -17.31 10.22
N ASN A 204 -0.66 -16.52 9.16
CA ASN A 204 0.11 -15.30 9.06
C ASN A 204 -0.65 -14.15 9.71
N VAL A 205 -0.16 -13.66 10.84
CA VAL A 205 -0.88 -12.69 11.69
C VAL A 205 -1.31 -11.43 10.92
N LYS A 206 -0.49 -10.93 9.99
CA LYS A 206 -0.85 -9.74 9.18
C LYS A 206 -2.02 -9.97 8.24
N TYR A 207 -2.21 -11.20 7.77
CA TYR A 207 -3.34 -11.57 6.93
C TYR A 207 -4.57 -11.94 7.75
N ILE A 208 -4.39 -12.54 8.94
CA ILE A 208 -5.49 -12.73 9.90
C ILE A 208 -6.16 -11.38 10.20
N GLU A 209 -5.38 -10.33 10.45
CA GLU A 209 -5.87 -8.97 10.70
C GLU A 209 -6.71 -8.43 9.53
N VAL A 210 -6.25 -8.62 8.29
CA VAL A 210 -6.99 -8.22 7.08
C VAL A 210 -8.30 -8.99 6.94
N ILE A 211 -8.25 -10.31 7.13
CA ILE A 211 -9.44 -11.18 6.99
C ILE A 211 -10.48 -10.86 8.06
N ASP A 212 -10.06 -10.69 9.31
CA ASP A 212 -10.96 -10.35 10.41
C ASP A 212 -11.58 -8.97 10.22
N TYR A 213 -10.79 -7.99 9.78
CA TYR A 213 -11.28 -6.66 9.42
C TYR A 213 -12.35 -6.72 8.31
N LEU A 214 -12.10 -7.48 7.24
CA LEU A 214 -13.07 -7.62 6.14
C LEU A 214 -14.35 -8.35 6.58
N LYS A 215 -14.25 -9.35 7.46
CA LYS A 215 -15.42 -10.06 8.01
C LYS A 215 -16.30 -9.15 8.85
N GLN A 216 -15.70 -8.28 9.67
CA GLN A 216 -16.44 -7.30 10.50
C GLN A 216 -17.19 -6.26 9.66
N ARG A 217 -16.75 -6.01 8.43
CA ARG A 217 -17.36 -5.04 7.52
C ARG A 217 -18.48 -5.62 6.66
N LEU A 218 -18.64 -6.94 6.60
CA LEU A 218 -19.70 -7.54 5.80
C LEU A 218 -21.09 -7.17 6.35
N PRO A 219 -22.07 -6.92 5.46
CA PRO A 219 -23.45 -6.71 5.90
C PRO A 219 -23.99 -8.00 6.54
N HIS A 220 -24.66 -7.85 7.68
CA HIS A 220 -25.35 -8.94 8.38
C HIS A 220 -26.64 -9.35 7.67
#